data_AF-A0A850KE08-F1
#
_entry.id   AF-A0A850KE08-F1
#
_cell.length_a   1.000
_cell.length_b   1.000
_cell.length_c   1.000
_cell.angle_alpha   90.00
_cell.angle_beta   90.00
_cell.angle_gamma   90.00
#
_symmetry.space_group_name_H-M   'P 1'
#
loop_
_entity.id
_entity.type
_entity.pdbx_description
1 polymer ?
#
loop_
_entity_poly.entity_id
_entity_poly.type
_entity_poly.pdbx_seq_one_letter_code
_entity_poly.pdbx_strand_id
1 'polypeptide(L)'
;MPLSSPTILVTGANGFIGHHVVEELRTQGETVLCIGHSDVDLAEATYPLPDTIQTIYHFARQNLEVSYRVADITKLTSLSGWKPTVFLTDGLARVVAEMG
;
A
#
# COMPACT_ATOMS: atom_id res chain seq x y z
N MET A 1 10.31 -17.73 -27.53
CA MET A 1 10.86 -18.56 -26.46
C MET A 1 9.82 -18.62 -25.34
N PRO A 2 9.54 -19.78 -24.72
CA PRO A 2 8.69 -19.81 -23.54
C PRO A 2 9.40 -19.05 -22.42
N LEU A 3 8.72 -18.12 -21.75
CA LEU A 3 9.26 -17.52 -20.53
C LEU A 3 9.49 -18.64 -19.51
N SER A 4 10.65 -18.62 -18.84
CA SER A 4 10.95 -19.50 -17.71
C SER A 4 9.88 -19.37 -16.63
N SER A 5 9.64 -20.45 -15.88
CA SER A 5 8.74 -20.40 -14.72
C SER A 5 9.36 -19.53 -13.61
N PRO A 6 8.56 -18.77 -12.85
CA PRO A 6 9.08 -17.89 -11.81
C PRO A 6 9.78 -18.67 -10.69
N THR A 7 10.93 -18.16 -10.26
CA THR A 7 11.75 -18.70 -9.16
C THR A 7 11.68 -17.83 -7.91
N ILE A 8 11.28 -16.56 -8.06
CA ILE A 8 11.22 -15.59 -6.97
C ILE A 8 9.79 -15.09 -6.79
N LEU A 9 9.28 -15.15 -5.57
CA LEU A 9 8.03 -14.51 -5.16
C LEU A 9 8.33 -13.20 -4.45
N VAL A 10 7.68 -12.11 -4.86
CA VAL A 10 7.72 -10.82 -4.17
C VAL A 10 6.31 -10.42 -3.73
N THR A 11 6.13 -10.22 -2.43
CA THR A 11 4.90 -9.65 -1.87
C THR A 11 5.11 -8.21 -1.44
N GLY A 12 4.08 -7.38 -1.57
CA GLY A 12 4.24 -5.92 -1.46
C GLY A 12 4.99 -5.30 -2.65
N ALA A 13 4.95 -5.97 -3.81
CA ALA A 13 5.68 -5.60 -5.03
C ALA A 13 5.34 -4.22 -5.60
N ASN A 14 4.14 -3.70 -5.34
CA ASN A 14 3.72 -2.37 -5.80
C ASN A 14 4.03 -1.25 -4.76
N GLY A 15 4.67 -1.59 -3.64
CA GLY A 15 5.08 -0.64 -2.61
C GLY A 15 6.36 0.11 -2.97
N PHE A 16 6.72 1.10 -2.14
CA PHE A 16 7.89 1.97 -2.34
C PHE A 16 9.18 1.19 -2.60
N ILE A 17 9.50 0.22 -1.75
CA ILE A 17 10.71 -0.62 -1.91
C ILE A 17 10.46 -1.76 -2.91
N GLY A 18 9.27 -2.37 -2.84
CA GLY A 18 8.96 -3.57 -3.61
C GLY A 18 9.08 -3.38 -5.12
N HIS A 19 8.68 -2.21 -5.64
CA HIS A 19 8.74 -1.94 -7.07
C HIS A 19 10.18 -1.93 -7.60
N HIS A 20 11.07 -1.23 -6.89
CA HIS A 20 12.49 -1.16 -7.26
C HIS A 20 13.19 -2.52 -7.15
N VAL A 21 12.84 -3.32 -6.14
CA VAL A 21 13.39 -4.67 -6.00
C VAL A 21 12.95 -5.58 -7.15
N VAL A 22 11.68 -5.52 -7.55
CA VAL A 22 11.18 -6.27 -8.71
C VAL A 22 11.87 -5.84 -10.00
N GLU A 23 12.06 -4.54 -10.19
CA GLU A 23 12.76 -3.98 -11.34
C GLU A 23 14.23 -4.47 -11.43
N GLU A 24 14.95 -4.43 -10.31
CA GLU A 24 16.33 -4.89 -10.24
C GLU A 24 16.44 -6.40 -10.50
N LEU A 25 15.62 -7.22 -9.85
CA LEU A 25 15.62 -8.68 -10.06
C LEU A 25 15.37 -9.03 -11.53
N ARG A 26 14.39 -8.37 -12.18
CA ARG A 26 14.11 -8.57 -13.60
C ARG A 26 15.27 -8.11 -14.48
N THR A 27 15.94 -7.02 -14.12
CA THR A 27 17.14 -6.53 -14.83
C THR A 27 18.29 -7.53 -14.76
N GLN A 28 18.40 -8.28 -13.67
CA GLN A 28 19.35 -9.38 -13.52
C GLN A 28 18.95 -10.66 -14.28
N GLY A 29 17.79 -10.67 -14.95
CA GLY A 29 17.28 -11.81 -15.71
C GLY A 29 16.45 -12.79 -14.88
N GLU A 30 16.12 -12.46 -13.64
CA GLU A 30 15.30 -13.31 -12.78
C GLU A 30 13.83 -13.30 -13.21
N THR A 31 13.17 -14.45 -13.04
CA THR A 31 11.73 -14.56 -13.27
C THR A 31 10.97 -14.37 -11.95
N VAL A 32 10.22 -13.26 -11.87
CA VAL A 32 9.59 -12.79 -10.62
C VAL A 32 8.06 -12.87 -10.69
N LEU A 33 7.47 -13.57 -9.73
CA LEU A 33 6.03 -13.56 -9.43
C LEU A 33 5.74 -12.48 -8.38
N CYS A 34 4.87 -11.54 -8.72
CA CYS A 34 4.41 -10.49 -7.79
C CYS A 34 3.03 -10.86 -7.25
N ILE A 35 2.83 -10.83 -5.93
CA ILE A 35 1.51 -11.00 -5.30
C ILE A 35 1.22 -9.83 -4.38
N GLY A 36 0.11 -9.14 -4.61
CA GLY A 36 -0.41 -8.05 -3.81
C GLY A 36 -1.82 -8.31 -3.30
N HIS A 37 -2.34 -7.35 -2.53
CA HIS A 37 -3.70 -7.41 -1.98
C HIS A 37 -4.81 -7.55 -3.04
N SER A 38 -4.58 -7.05 -4.26
CA SER A 38 -5.51 -7.23 -5.38
C SER A 38 -5.52 -8.64 -5.96
N ASP A 39 -4.46 -9.42 -5.69
CA ASP A 39 -4.23 -10.73 -6.30
C ASP A 39 -4.71 -11.88 -5.40
N VAL A 40 -5.01 -11.59 -4.13
CA VAL A 40 -5.47 -12.52 -3.10
C VAL A 40 -6.52 -11.86 -2.23
N ASP A 41 -7.71 -12.46 -2.17
CA ASP A 41 -8.78 -12.03 -1.28
C ASP A 41 -8.44 -12.35 0.18
N LEU A 42 -8.17 -11.32 1.00
CA LEU A 42 -7.76 -11.45 2.40
C LEU A 42 -8.75 -12.24 3.27
N ALA A 43 -10.00 -12.40 2.85
CA ALA A 43 -10.99 -13.11 3.63
C ALA A 43 -10.72 -14.62 3.73
N GLU A 44 -10.10 -15.25 2.72
CA GLU A 44 -9.94 -16.71 2.63
C GLU A 44 -8.71 -17.19 1.80
N ALA A 45 -7.79 -16.30 1.39
CA ALA A 45 -6.85 -16.63 0.32
C ALA A 45 -5.74 -17.64 0.70
N THR A 46 -5.89 -18.86 0.18
CA THR A 46 -4.77 -19.71 -0.20
C THR A 46 -4.45 -19.46 -1.67
N TYR A 47 -3.23 -19.01 -2.00
CA TYR A 47 -2.77 -18.88 -3.39
C TYR A 47 -1.89 -20.08 -3.75
N PRO A 48 -2.23 -20.85 -4.81
CA PRO A 48 -1.38 -21.97 -5.23
C PRO A 48 -0.08 -21.42 -5.82
N LEU A 49 1.00 -21.52 -5.04
CA LEU A 49 2.33 -21.12 -5.49
C LEU A 49 2.92 -22.20 -6.42
N PRO A 50 3.60 -21.82 -7.52
CA PRO A 50 4.37 -22.76 -8.31
C PRO A 50 5.46 -23.44 -7.45
N ASP A 51 5.65 -24.74 -7.63
CA ASP A 51 6.74 -25.49 -6.97
C ASP A 51 8.15 -25.01 -7.38
N THR A 52 8.22 -24.17 -8.43
CA THR A 52 9.47 -23.57 -8.92
C THR A 52 9.97 -22.40 -8.06
N ILE A 53 9.15 -21.89 -7.13
CA ILE A 53 9.55 -20.80 -6.24
C ILE A 53 10.61 -21.30 -5.26
N GLN A 54 11.77 -20.65 -5.27
CA GLN A 54 12.93 -20.96 -4.43
C GLN A 54 13.18 -19.86 -3.39
N THR A 55 12.77 -18.62 -3.69
CA THR A 55 13.04 -17.44 -2.87
C THR A 55 11.79 -16.59 -2.69
N ILE A 56 11.58 -16.07 -1.47
CA ILE A 56 10.47 -15.18 -1.15
C ILE A 56 11.01 -13.87 -0.56
N TYR A 57 10.66 -12.74 -1.17
CA TYR A 57 10.83 -11.40 -0.59
C TYR A 57 9.47 -10.88 -0.12
N HIS A 58 9.39 -10.46 1.14
CA HIS A 58 8.17 -9.90 1.72
C HIS A 58 8.40 -8.46 2.17
N PHE A 59 7.79 -7.52 1.45
CA PHE A 59 7.73 -6.11 1.82
C PHE A 59 6.37 -5.82 2.43
N ALA A 60 6.19 -6.22 3.70
CA ALA A 60 5.07 -5.74 4.49
C ALA A 60 5.03 -4.21 4.42
N ARG A 61 3.82 -3.63 4.37
CA ARG A 61 3.68 -2.22 4.79
C ARG A 61 4.29 -2.13 6.18
N GLN A 62 5.43 -1.44 6.32
CA GLN A 62 5.77 -0.95 7.63
C GLN A 62 4.61 -0.08 8.09
N ASN A 63 4.19 -0.28 9.33
CA ASN A 63 3.07 0.36 9.98
C ASN A 63 3.36 1.87 10.20
N LEU A 64 3.65 2.60 9.11
CA LEU A 64 3.87 4.03 9.04
C LEU A 64 2.54 4.78 8.93
N GLU A 65 1.42 4.06 8.87
CA GLU A 65 0.11 4.65 9.13
C GLU A 65 0.06 5.03 10.59
N VAL A 66 0.30 6.32 10.85
CA VAL A 66 -0.14 6.95 12.08
C VAL A 66 -1.62 6.61 12.21
N SER A 67 -1.98 5.80 13.21
CA SER A 67 -3.35 5.30 13.36
C SER A 67 -4.37 6.45 13.41
N TYR A 68 -3.93 7.63 13.86
CA TYR A 68 -4.71 8.86 13.87
C TYR A 68 -3.80 10.07 13.63
N ARG A 69 -4.11 10.92 12.65
CA ARG A 69 -3.49 12.24 12.51
C ARG A 69 -4.45 13.30 13.03
N VAL A 70 -4.15 13.87 14.19
CA VAL A 70 -4.90 15.01 14.74
C VAL A 70 -4.13 16.28 14.40
N ALA A 71 -4.79 17.22 13.71
CA ALA A 71 -4.19 18.51 13.45
C ALA A 71 -4.15 19.33 14.76
N ASP A 72 -2.96 19.63 15.26
CA ASP A 72 -2.79 20.62 16.33
C ASP A 72 -2.90 22.03 15.76
N ILE A 73 -4.01 22.71 16.07
CA ILE A 73 -4.30 24.07 15.61
C ILE A 73 -3.97 25.14 16.66
N THR A 74 -3.31 24.78 17.77
CA THR A 74 -3.03 25.70 18.90
C THR A 74 -2.35 26.98 18.44
N LYS A 75 -1.35 26.86 17.54
CA LYS A 75 -0.63 28.02 16.99
C LYS A 75 -1.53 28.92 16.14
N LEU A 76 -2.40 28.34 15.32
CA LEU A 76 -3.35 29.09 14.49
C LEU A 76 -4.35 29.83 15.37
N THR A 77 -4.97 29.15 16.32
CA THR A 77 -5.92 29.76 17.26
C THR A 77 -5.28 30.86 18.10
N SER A 78 -4.04 30.68 18.56
CA SER A 78 -3.33 31.69 19.34
C SER A 78 -3.01 32.96 18.55
N LEU A 79 -2.72 32.85 17.26
CA LEU A 79 -2.28 33.99 16.44
C LEU A 79 -3.45 34.76 15.82
N SER A 80 -4.54 34.09 15.47
CA SER A 80 -5.65 34.71 14.74
C SER A 80 -6.99 34.68 15.47
N GLY A 81 -7.09 33.99 16.61
CA GLY A 81 -8.36 33.72 17.26
C GLY A 81 -9.26 32.75 16.47
N TRP A 82 -8.75 32.18 15.38
CA TRP A 82 -9.52 31.29 14.51
C TRP A 82 -9.97 30.03 15.26
N LYS A 83 -11.23 29.65 15.01
CA LYS A 83 -11.84 28.42 15.51
C LYS A 83 -12.59 27.72 14.36
N PRO A 84 -12.61 26.38 14.31
CA PRO A 84 -13.41 25.65 13.34
C PRO A 84 -14.89 25.99 13.54
N THR A 85 -15.58 26.30 12.45
CA THR A 85 -17.01 26.66 12.43
C THR A 85 -17.89 25.53 11.89
N VAL A 86 -17.27 24.45 11.40
CA VAL A 86 -17.93 23.30 10.80
C VAL A 86 -17.56 22.06 11.60
N PHE A 87 -18.56 21.30 12.04
CA PHE A 87 -18.34 20.03 12.71
C PHE A 87 -17.84 18.97 11.72
N LEU A 88 -17.03 18.02 12.20
CA LEU A 88 -16.46 16.96 11.37
C LEU A 88 -17.55 16.19 10.60
N THR A 89 -18.67 15.89 11.25
CA THR A 89 -19.81 15.19 10.64
C THR A 89 -20.40 15.96 9.47
N ASP A 90 -20.59 17.27 9.63
CA ASP A 90 -21.19 18.14 8.61
C ASP A 90 -20.23 18.34 7.43
N GLY A 91 -18.94 18.54 7.72
CA GLY A 91 -17.89 18.66 6.71
C GLY A 91 -17.75 17.38 5.89
N LEU A 92 -17.73 16.22 6.55
CA LEU A 92 -17.62 14.92 5.88
C LEU A 92 -18.82 14.64 4.98
N ALA A 93 -20.03 14.93 5.43
CA ALA A 93 -21.25 14.76 4.63
C ALA A 93 -21.20 15.59 3.33
N ARG A 94 -20.66 16.81 3.38
CA ARG A 94 -20.49 17.66 2.18
C ARG A 94 -19.48 17.09 1.20
N VAL A 95 -18.32 16.66 1.68
CA VAL A 95 -17.27 16.07 0.84
C VAL A 95 -17.79 14.81 0.12
N VAL A 96 -18.49 13.94 0.83
CA VAL A 96 -19.08 12.73 0.22
C VAL A 96 -20.13 13.09 -0.84
N ALA A 97 -20.95 14.11 -0.60
CA ALA A 97 -21.93 14.57 -1.59
C ALA A 97 -21.28 15.20 -2.85
N GLU A 98 -20.05 15.73 -2.74
CA GLU A 98 -19.29 16.29 -3.86
C GLU A 98 -18.56 15.23 -4.70
N MET A 99 -18.34 14.02 -4.17
CA MET A 99 -17.66 12.90 -4.85
C MET A 99 -18.59 12.03 -5.70
N GLY A 100 -19.73 12.58 -6.14
CA GLY A 100 -20.68 11.91 -7.04
C GLY A 100 -20.05 11.41 -8.33
#